data_AF-V4W3D3-F1
#
_entry.id   AF-V4W3D3-F1
#
_cell.length_a   1.000
_cell.length_b   1.000
_cell.length_c   1.000
_cell.angle_alpha   90.00
_cell.angle_beta   90.00
_cell.angle_gamma   90.00
#
_symmetry.space_group_name_H-M   'P 1'
#
loop_
_entity.id
_entity.type
_entity.pdbx_description
1 polymer ?
#
loop_
_entity_poly.entity_id
_entity_poly.type
_entity_poly.pdbx_seq_one_letter_code
_entity_poly.pdbx_strand_id
1 'polypeptide(L)'
;MARHLLYLATFALMLVSVSKARESSFCDNVFNNFIHCVRYVSDLSINEPASGCCSGIINLKQVANQNEAGPAQICQCIEDLARVMHIPFDASRIQSLRIHCRTHLSFPISNAMDCSK
;
A
#
# COMPACT_ATOMS: atom_id res chain seq x y z
N MET A 1 -10.61 -16.40 -39.27
CA MET A 1 -10.30 -15.11 -38.59
C MET A 1 -11.09 -14.94 -37.29
N ALA A 2 -12.43 -14.98 -37.29
CA ALA A 2 -13.26 -14.82 -36.08
C ALA A 2 -12.92 -15.78 -34.91
N ARG A 3 -12.63 -17.05 -35.20
CA ARG A 3 -12.29 -18.05 -34.17
C ARG A 3 -10.98 -17.73 -33.44
N HIS A 4 -9.97 -17.21 -34.15
CA HIS A 4 -8.71 -16.76 -33.54
C HIS A 4 -8.88 -15.48 -32.72
N LEU A 5 -9.71 -14.54 -33.20
CA LEU A 5 -10.05 -13.33 -32.44
C LEU A 5 -10.77 -13.67 -31.13
N LEU A 6 -11.66 -14.67 -31.14
CA LEU A 6 -12.33 -15.15 -29.94
C LEU A 6 -11.33 -15.72 -28.92
N TYR A 7 -10.39 -16.56 -29.36
CA TYR A 7 -9.36 -17.11 -28.48
C TYR A 7 -8.45 -16.02 -27.88
N LEU A 8 -8.01 -15.06 -28.70
CA LEU A 8 -7.19 -13.94 -28.23
C LEU A 8 -7.92 -13.09 -27.19
N ALA A 9 -9.21 -12.79 -27.42
CA ALA A 9 -10.03 -12.04 -26.47
C ALA A 9 -10.20 -12.80 -25.14
N THR A 10 -10.49 -14.10 -25.18
CA THR A 10 -10.61 -14.92 -23.95
C THR A 10 -9.30 -15.01 -23.17
N PHE A 11 -8.16 -15.14 -23.88
CA PHE A 11 -6.84 -15.19 -23.26
C PHE A 11 -6.48 -13.85 -22.60
N ALA A 12 -6.73 -12.73 -23.29
CA ALA A 12 -6.53 -11.40 -22.72
C ALA A 12 -7.38 -11.17 -21.46
N LEU A 13 -8.66 -11.59 -21.47
CA LEU A 13 -9.54 -11.50 -20.30
C LEU A 13 -8.98 -12.27 -19.10
N MET A 14 -8.50 -13.50 -19.32
CA MET A 14 -7.90 -14.31 -18.26
C MET A 14 -6.64 -13.66 -17.67
N LEU A 15 -5.76 -13.09 -18.51
CA LEU A 15 -4.57 -12.37 -18.04
C LEU A 15 -4.93 -11.17 -17.15
N VAL A 16 -5.90 -10.34 -17.58
CA VAL A 16 -6.35 -9.18 -16.80
C VAL A 16 -6.93 -9.61 -15.45
N SER A 17 -7.70 -10.69 -15.43
CA SER A 17 -8.32 -11.24 -14.22
C SER A 17 -7.27 -11.66 -13.19
N VAL A 18 -6.23 -12.37 -13.66
CA VAL A 18 -5.12 -12.83 -12.80
C VAL A 18 -4.32 -11.64 -12.25
N SER A 19 -4.05 -10.62 -13.06
CA SER A 19 -3.33 -9.43 -12.61
C SER A 19 -4.10 -8.69 -11.52
N LYS A 20 -5.41 -8.48 -11.70
CA LYS A 20 -6.25 -7.84 -10.67
C LYS A 20 -6.34 -8.65 -9.38
N ALA A 21 -6.43 -9.97 -9.47
CA ALA A 21 -6.44 -10.83 -8.29
C ALA A 21 -5.12 -10.75 -7.50
N ARG A 22 -3.98 -10.70 -8.20
CA ARG A 22 -2.66 -10.52 -7.56
C ARG A 22 -2.53 -9.16 -6.90
N GLU A 23 -2.99 -8.11 -7.55
CA GLU A 23 -3.01 -6.75 -7.01
C GLU A 23 -3.89 -6.67 -5.75
N SER A 24 -5.09 -7.24 -5.78
CA SER A 24 -5.98 -7.33 -4.61
C SER A 24 -5.28 -8.04 -3.45
N SER A 25 -4.74 -9.25 -3.68
CA SER A 25 -4.04 -10.00 -2.65
C SER A 25 -2.82 -9.25 -2.10
N PHE A 26 -2.14 -8.46 -2.92
CA PHE A 26 -1.04 -7.61 -2.49
C PHE A 26 -1.54 -6.45 -1.62
N CYS A 27 -2.58 -5.74 -2.04
CA CYS A 27 -3.15 -4.66 -1.24
C CYS A 27 -3.77 -5.15 0.08
N ASP A 28 -4.32 -6.37 0.12
CA ASP A 28 -4.76 -6.99 1.36
C ASP A 28 -3.58 -7.20 2.33
N ASN A 29 -2.42 -7.60 1.83
CA ASN A 29 -1.19 -7.68 2.63
C ASN A 29 -0.75 -6.30 3.12
N VAL A 30 -0.81 -5.28 2.26
CA VAL A 30 -0.48 -3.89 2.64
C VAL A 30 -1.42 -3.39 3.74
N PHE A 31 -2.71 -3.59 3.56
CA PHE A 31 -3.74 -3.23 4.53
C PHE A 31 -3.49 -3.89 5.89
N ASN A 32 -3.29 -5.21 5.92
CA ASN A 32 -3.10 -5.95 7.17
C ASN A 32 -1.85 -5.48 7.95
N ASN A 33 -0.80 -5.04 7.26
CA ASN A 33 0.37 -4.48 7.92
C ASN A 33 0.17 -3.01 8.33
N PHE A 34 -0.55 -2.20 7.53
CA PHE A 34 -0.68 -0.76 7.77
C PHE A 34 -1.85 -0.38 8.70
N ILE A 35 -2.87 -1.21 8.84
CA ILE A 35 -4.11 -0.88 9.57
C ILE A 35 -3.86 -0.46 11.02
N HIS A 36 -2.85 -1.05 11.67
CA HIS A 36 -2.46 -0.69 13.04
C HIS A 36 -1.87 0.73 13.16
N CYS A 37 -1.41 1.31 12.05
CA CYS A 37 -0.87 2.67 11.99
C CYS A 37 -1.93 3.73 11.74
N VAL A 38 -3.08 3.36 11.17
CA VAL A 38 -4.10 4.30 10.69
C VAL A 38 -4.49 5.30 11.76
N ARG A 39 -4.83 4.83 12.96
CA ARG A 39 -5.21 5.70 14.08
C ARG A 39 -4.09 6.67 14.48
N TYR A 40 -2.84 6.23 14.46
CA TYR A 40 -1.70 7.09 14.78
C TYR A 40 -1.50 8.18 13.73
N VAL A 41 -1.57 7.83 12.44
CA VAL A 41 -1.33 8.79 11.34
C VAL A 41 -2.47 9.76 11.12
N SER A 42 -3.68 9.46 11.60
CA SER A 42 -4.87 10.33 11.43
C SER A 42 -5.26 11.14 12.66
N ASP A 43 -4.80 10.78 13.85
CA ASP A 43 -5.22 11.39 15.11
C ASP A 43 -4.02 11.98 15.87
N LEU A 44 -4.02 13.31 16.01
CA LEU A 44 -2.98 14.07 16.70
C LEU A 44 -2.98 13.85 18.22
N SER A 45 -4.08 13.34 18.79
CA SER A 45 -4.18 13.09 20.24
C SER A 45 -3.44 11.81 20.69
N ILE A 46 -3.07 10.95 19.74
CA ILE A 46 -2.34 9.71 20.02
C ILE A 46 -0.86 10.06 20.16
N ASN A 47 -0.19 9.72 21.27
CA ASN A 47 1.22 10.07 21.41
C ASN A 47 2.17 9.04 20.74
N GLU A 48 1.78 7.77 20.73
CA GLU A 48 2.64 6.67 20.27
C GLU A 48 1.91 5.73 19.31
N PRO A 49 2.59 5.17 18.29
CA PRO A 49 2.00 4.16 17.42
C PRO A 49 1.77 2.86 18.19
N ALA A 50 0.74 2.10 17.81
CA ALA A 50 0.54 0.77 18.35
C ALA A 50 1.77 -0.12 18.05
N SER A 51 2.08 -1.09 18.92
CA SER A 51 3.21 -2.01 18.71
C SER A 51 3.15 -2.70 17.33
N GLY A 52 1.95 -3.14 16.93
CA GLY A 52 1.70 -3.74 15.63
C GLY A 52 1.94 -2.81 14.44
N CYS A 53 1.88 -1.49 14.63
CA CYS A 53 2.16 -0.52 13.57
C CYS A 53 3.63 -0.58 13.12
N CYS A 54 4.58 -0.49 14.06
CA CYS A 54 5.99 -0.51 13.67
C CYS A 54 6.40 -1.86 13.07
N SER A 55 5.89 -2.98 13.59
CA SER A 55 6.08 -4.30 12.97
C SER A 55 5.56 -4.32 11.54
N GLY A 56 4.36 -3.78 11.29
CA GLY A 56 3.80 -3.68 9.95
C GLY A 56 4.64 -2.82 9.00
N ILE A 57 5.09 -1.64 9.45
CA ILE A 57 5.97 -0.76 8.65
C ILE A 57 7.30 -1.45 8.29
N ILE A 58 7.88 -2.19 9.23
CA ILE A 58 9.11 -2.96 8.98
C ILE A 58 8.86 -4.05 7.94
N ASN A 59 7.73 -4.76 8.02
CA ASN A 59 7.38 -5.78 7.03
C ASN A 59 7.19 -5.14 5.64
N LEU A 60 6.48 -4.02 5.54
CA LEU A 60 6.28 -3.32 4.26
C LEU A 60 7.60 -2.82 3.66
N LYS A 61 8.54 -2.37 4.50
CA LYS A 61 9.90 -2.06 4.05
C LYS A 61 10.60 -3.27 3.45
N GLN A 62 10.47 -4.45 4.05
CA GLN A 62 11.06 -5.68 3.51
C GLN A 62 10.43 -6.06 2.17
N VAL A 63 9.10 -6.00 2.06
CA VAL A 63 8.37 -6.24 0.79
C VAL A 63 8.84 -5.27 -0.29
N ALA A 64 8.96 -3.98 0.03
CA ALA A 64 9.44 -2.95 -0.88
C ALA A 64 10.88 -3.20 -1.37
N ASN A 65 11.73 -3.84 -0.54
CA ASN A 65 13.11 -4.13 -0.89
C ASN A 65 13.27 -5.43 -1.70
N GLN A 66 12.32 -6.37 -1.59
CA GLN A 66 12.38 -7.67 -2.25
C GLN A 66 11.74 -7.66 -3.64
N ASN A 67 10.83 -6.72 -3.90
CA ASN A 67 10.12 -6.58 -5.16
C ASN A 67 10.37 -5.19 -5.74
N GLU A 68 10.91 -5.12 -6.95
CA GLU A 68 11.21 -3.86 -7.65
C GLU A 68 9.96 -2.99 -7.86
N ALA A 69 8.80 -3.61 -8.11
CA ALA A 69 7.52 -2.90 -8.20
C ALA A 69 6.88 -2.62 -6.83
N GLY A 70 7.44 -3.18 -5.75
CA GLY A 70 6.90 -3.15 -4.40
C GLY A 70 6.64 -1.74 -3.87
N PRO A 71 7.59 -0.78 -3.94
CA PRO A 71 7.37 0.59 -3.45
C PRO A 71 6.16 1.26 -4.11
N ALA A 72 6.06 1.18 -5.44
CA ALA A 72 4.96 1.76 -6.21
C ALA A 72 3.62 1.09 -5.88
N GLN A 73 3.60 -0.24 -5.77
CA GLN A 73 2.39 -0.99 -5.42
C GLN A 73 1.93 -0.68 -3.97
N ILE A 74 2.86 -0.61 -3.01
CA ILE A 74 2.55 -0.26 -1.61
C ILE A 74 1.98 1.16 -1.54
N CYS A 75 2.61 2.10 -2.25
CA CYS A 75 2.13 3.47 -2.36
C CYS A 75 0.68 3.51 -2.85
N GLN A 76 0.37 2.83 -3.96
CA GLN A 76 -0.97 2.81 -4.53
C GLN A 76 -2.00 2.22 -3.56
N CYS A 77 -1.70 1.09 -2.93
CA CYS A 77 -2.59 0.44 -1.97
C CYS A 77 -2.87 1.33 -0.74
N ILE A 78 -1.87 2.06 -0.23
CA ILE A 78 -2.05 2.98 0.91
C ILE A 78 -2.88 4.20 0.49
N GLU A 79 -2.68 4.74 -0.72
CA GLU A 79 -3.50 5.84 -1.24
C GLU A 79 -4.96 5.42 -1.34
N ASP A 80 -5.21 4.25 -1.92
CA ASP A 80 -6.55 3.70 -2.10
C ASP A 80 -7.23 3.41 -0.76
N LEU A 81 -6.48 2.88 0.21
CA LEU A 81 -6.98 2.72 1.56
C LEU A 81 -7.46 4.05 2.16
N ALA A 82 -6.62 5.09 2.08
CA ALA A 82 -6.94 6.40 2.63
C ALA A 82 -8.17 7.01 1.95
N ARG A 83 -8.27 6.84 0.62
CA ARG A 83 -9.38 7.29 -0.22
C ARG A 83 -10.69 6.57 0.13
N VAL A 84 -10.68 5.24 0.17
CA VAL A 84 -11.86 4.40 0.43
C VAL A 84 -12.39 4.62 1.84
N MET A 85 -11.49 4.67 2.83
CA MET A 85 -11.88 4.88 4.23
C MET A 85 -12.15 6.34 4.59
N HIS A 86 -11.88 7.28 3.67
CA HIS A 86 -12.00 8.73 3.92
C HIS A 86 -11.19 9.19 5.14
N ILE A 87 -9.98 8.65 5.30
CA ILE A 87 -9.13 8.94 6.47
C ILE A 87 -8.08 9.99 6.10
N PRO A 88 -8.11 11.20 6.67
CA PRO A 88 -7.05 12.16 6.49
C PRO A 88 -5.80 11.72 7.27
N PHE A 89 -4.69 11.56 6.58
CA PHE A 89 -3.38 11.34 7.17
C PHE A 89 -2.71 12.69 7.40
N ASP A 90 -2.16 12.84 8.59
CA ASP A 90 -1.39 14.02 8.95
C ASP A 90 0.09 13.82 8.59
N ALA A 91 0.64 14.79 7.84
CA ALA A 91 2.01 14.73 7.34
C ALA A 91 3.06 14.73 8.48
N SER A 92 2.80 15.46 9.57
CA SER A 92 3.69 15.48 10.74
C SER A 92 3.72 14.12 11.43
N ARG A 93 2.57 13.44 11.49
CA ARG A 93 2.44 12.10 12.05
C ARG A 93 3.15 11.05 11.21
N ILE A 94 3.09 11.16 9.89
CA ILE A 94 3.85 10.28 8.99
C ILE A 94 5.35 10.46 9.19
N GLN A 95 5.83 11.70 9.35
CA GLN A 95 7.24 11.97 9.65
C GLN A 95 7.65 11.37 11.01
N SER A 96 6.85 11.62 12.05
CA SER A 96 7.08 11.05 13.38
C SER A 96 7.04 9.52 13.37
N LEU A 97 6.15 8.90 12.59
CA LEU A 97 6.07 7.45 12.46
C LEU A 97 7.40 6.84 12.00
N ARG A 98 8.04 7.43 10.98
CA ARG A 98 9.35 6.97 10.50
C ARG A 98 10.42 7.04 11.58
N ILE A 99 10.40 8.09 12.39
CA ILE A 99 11.34 8.30 13.50
C ILE A 99 11.08 7.28 14.61
N HIS A 100 9.82 7.15 15.06
CA HIS A 100 9.41 6.21 16.12
C HIS A 100 9.74 4.76 15.77
N CYS A 101 9.40 4.33 14.55
CA CYS A 101 9.67 2.97 14.10
C CYS A 101 11.12 2.77 13.61
N ARG A 102 11.95 3.83 13.60
CA ARG A 102 13.35 3.82 13.14
C ARG A 102 13.49 3.24 11.74
N THR A 103 12.59 3.61 10.84
CA THR A 103 12.53 3.07 9.48
C THR A 103 12.75 4.15 8.44
N HIS A 104 13.65 3.87 7.49
CA HIS A 104 13.70 4.56 6.20
C HIS A 104 12.88 3.76 5.18
N LEU A 105 11.83 4.37 4.63
CA LEU A 105 10.92 3.76 3.66
C LEU A 105 11.25 4.28 2.26
N SER A 106 11.29 3.38 1.28
CA SER A 106 11.49 3.70 -0.13
C SER A 106 10.22 4.18 -0.84
N PHE A 107 9.10 4.29 -0.12
CA PHE A 107 7.82 4.73 -0.64
C PHE A 107 7.24 5.88 0.20
N PRO A 108 6.48 6.80 -0.41
CA PRO A 108 5.76 7.83 0.32
C PRO A 108 4.54 7.26 1.06
N ILE A 109 4.07 7.99 2.08
CA ILE A 109 2.78 7.76 2.76
C ILE A 109 2.11 9.12 2.83
N SER A 110 0.91 9.27 2.24
CA SER A 110 0.10 10.49 2.17
C SER A 110 -1.28 10.12 1.61
N ASN A 111 -2.26 11.01 1.71
CA ASN A 111 -3.56 10.86 1.04
C ASN A 111 -3.52 11.08 -0.48
N ALA A 112 -2.48 11.78 -0.95
CA ALA A 112 -2.24 12.04 -2.37
C ALA A 112 -0.75 11.82 -2.62
N MET A 113 -0.41 10.80 -3.39
CA MET A 113 0.96 10.38 -3.61
C MET A 113 1.27 10.27 -5.11
N ASP A 114 2.49 10.64 -5.47
CA ASP A 114 3.05 10.28 -6.77
C ASP A 114 3.70 8.90 -6.63
N CYS A 115 2.94 7.84 -6.92
CA CYS A 115 3.41 6.45 -6.83
C CYS A 115 4.25 6.00 -8.02
N SER A 116 4.56 6.90 -8.96
CA SER A 116 5.44 6.62 -10.10
C SER A 116 6.93 6.84 -9.81
N LYS A 117 7.27 7.28 -8.59
CA LYS A 117 8.60 7.70 -8.16
C LYS A 117 9.15 6.87 -7.01
#